data_AF-A0A3M2AW79-F1
#
_entry.id   AF-A0A3M2AW79-F1
#
_cell.length_a   1.000
_cell.length_b   1.000
_cell.length_c   1.000
_cell.angle_alpha   90.00
_cell.angle_beta   90.00
_cell.angle_gamma   90.00
#
_symmetry.space_group_name_H-M   'P 1'
#
loop_
_entity.id
_entity.type
_entity.pdbx_description
1 polymer ?
#
loop_
_entity_poly.entity_id
_entity_poly.type
_entity_poly.pdbx_seq_one_letter_code
_entity_poly.pdbx_strand_id
1 'polypeptide(L)'
;MKKLRQDSHHLLSTPEPYLSSTCPHRALLAAVLSLCIPGLGFLYHGQFRHALTTGFVGVGLVGFCWILGLTLGTGAAVFAGLLVVLPWWCLQVYASTFYPTSGFWDTCRRVWREAHDIRYLGGLFFLTGFMDLYIIMANPEYALTLFCTKPAGLAGILAKAQSPTLHLAIGYGFLRLRLWALWLYLVYAGFGLINATVNFACLGYGRIRTVFLVTLLAFTAYVIWRRRCFYQISHPPPRHGLKFS
;
A
#
# COMPACT_ATOMS: atom_id res chain seq x y z
N MET A 1 -18.99 -67.31 7.41
CA MET A 1 -17.88 -66.32 7.49
C MET A 1 -18.46 -64.92 7.39
N LYS A 2 -18.67 -64.26 8.53
CA LYS A 2 -19.02 -62.84 8.66
C LYS A 2 -17.79 -62.13 9.25
N LYS A 3 -17.22 -61.16 8.55
CA LYS A 3 -16.56 -60.02 9.21
C LYS A 3 -16.43 -58.85 8.23
N LEU A 4 -17.35 -57.90 8.40
CA LEU A 4 -17.24 -56.52 7.94
C LEU A 4 -15.94 -55.92 8.50
N ARG A 5 -15.11 -55.32 7.64
CA ARG A 5 -14.09 -54.37 8.05
C ARG A 5 -14.30 -53.06 7.31
N GLN A 6 -14.91 -52.17 8.09
CA GLN A 6 -14.96 -50.73 7.98
C GLN A 6 -13.54 -50.13 7.96
N ASP A 7 -13.45 -48.87 7.53
CA ASP A 7 -12.32 -47.92 7.70
C ASP A 7 -11.30 -47.96 6.54
N SER A 8 -11.00 -46.90 5.78
CA SER A 8 -11.14 -45.46 6.07
C SER A 8 -11.15 -44.68 4.76
N HIS A 9 -12.26 -44.02 4.45
CA HIS A 9 -12.29 -42.94 3.48
C HIS A 9 -11.54 -41.72 4.07
N HIS A 10 -10.21 -41.70 3.96
CA HIS A 10 -9.46 -40.44 3.95
C HIS A 10 -9.64 -39.80 2.57
N LEU A 11 -10.86 -39.32 2.32
CA LEU A 11 -11.10 -38.34 1.26
C LEU A 11 -10.27 -37.11 1.62
N LEU A 12 -9.24 -36.87 0.81
CA LEU A 12 -8.57 -35.58 0.69
C LEU A 12 -9.64 -34.49 0.67
N SER A 13 -9.76 -33.78 1.79
CA SER A 13 -10.32 -32.44 1.82
C SER A 13 -9.35 -31.55 1.04
N THR A 14 -9.53 -31.54 -0.27
CA THR A 14 -9.02 -30.45 -1.10
C THR A 14 -9.57 -29.16 -0.49
N PRO A 15 -8.74 -28.14 -0.23
CA PRO A 15 -9.25 -26.85 0.18
C PRO A 15 -10.04 -26.30 -1.00
N GLU A 16 -11.37 -26.46 -0.94
CA GLU A 16 -12.35 -25.72 -1.73
C GLU A 16 -11.85 -24.27 -1.85
N PRO A 17 -11.68 -23.75 -3.08
CA PRO A 17 -11.38 -22.35 -3.25
C PRO A 17 -12.55 -21.59 -2.63
N TYR A 18 -12.28 -20.90 -1.52
CA TYR A 18 -13.17 -19.99 -0.80
C TYR A 18 -13.58 -18.84 -1.75
N LEU A 19 -14.38 -19.14 -2.76
CA LEU A 19 -15.12 -18.19 -3.57
C LEU A 19 -16.21 -17.67 -2.64
N SER A 20 -15.91 -16.54 -2.02
CA SER A 20 -16.84 -15.76 -1.21
C SER A 20 -18.14 -15.55 -1.99
N SER A 21 -19.20 -16.22 -1.57
CA SER A 21 -20.56 -16.12 -2.11
C SER A 21 -21.24 -14.81 -1.67
N THR A 22 -20.55 -13.68 -1.82
CA THR A 22 -21.16 -12.36 -1.70
C THR A 22 -21.51 -11.85 -3.10
N CYS A 23 -22.75 -11.41 -3.27
CA CYS A 23 -23.15 -10.68 -4.47
C CYS A 23 -22.20 -9.46 -4.62
N PRO A 24 -21.54 -9.27 -5.77
CA PRO A 24 -20.51 -8.23 -5.94
C PRO A 24 -21.03 -6.83 -5.63
N HIS A 25 -22.33 -6.58 -5.87
CA HIS A 25 -23.00 -5.33 -5.50
C HIS A 25 -23.01 -5.08 -3.98
N ARG A 26 -23.29 -6.11 -3.17
CA ARG A 26 -23.31 -5.98 -1.70
C ARG A 26 -21.91 -5.74 -1.13
N ALA A 27 -20.91 -6.46 -1.66
CA ALA A 27 -19.51 -6.27 -1.28
C ALA A 27 -19.02 -4.84 -1.63
N LEU A 28 -19.38 -4.35 -2.83
CA LEU A 28 -19.06 -2.99 -3.24
C LEU A 28 -19.72 -1.95 -2.34
N LEU A 29 -21.02 -2.10 -2.06
CA LEU A 29 -21.74 -1.19 -1.18
C LEU A 29 -21.15 -1.16 0.22
N ALA A 30 -20.84 -2.33 0.80
CA ALA A 30 -20.17 -2.42 2.10
C ALA A 30 -18.81 -1.71 2.10
N ALA A 31 -18.01 -1.86 1.04
CA ALA A 31 -16.75 -1.15 0.90
C ALA A 31 -16.93 0.36 0.80
N VAL A 32 -17.89 0.85 0.00
CA VAL A 32 -18.18 2.28 -0.13
C VAL A 32 -18.64 2.87 1.20
N LEU A 33 -19.52 2.18 1.92
CA LEU A 33 -19.96 2.60 3.25
C LEU A 33 -18.80 2.68 4.24
N SER A 34 -17.96 1.64 4.29
CA SER A 34 -16.75 1.63 5.14
C SER A 34 -15.70 2.65 4.72
N LEU A 35 -15.65 3.01 3.43
CA LEU A 35 -14.74 4.03 2.91
C LEU A 35 -15.13 5.41 3.44
N CYS A 36 -16.43 5.71 3.49
CA CYS A 36 -16.94 6.97 4.04
C CYS A 36 -16.80 7.03 5.56
N ILE A 37 -17.24 5.97 6.26
CA ILE A 37 -17.22 5.92 7.73
C ILE A 37 -16.75 4.53 8.18
N PRO A 38 -15.67 4.43 8.98
CA PRO A 38 -15.13 3.14 9.40
C PRO A 38 -16.17 2.29 10.11
N GLY A 39 -16.27 1.04 9.68
CA GLY A 39 -17.17 0.06 10.29
C GLY A 39 -18.61 0.05 9.77
N LEU A 40 -19.03 1.00 8.93
CA LEU A 40 -20.39 0.98 8.37
C LEU A 40 -20.66 -0.24 7.48
N GLY A 41 -19.67 -0.71 6.69
CA GLY A 41 -19.85 -1.93 5.91
C GLY A 41 -20.04 -3.18 6.77
N PHE A 42 -19.43 -3.23 7.96
CA PHE A 42 -19.69 -4.30 8.93
C PHE A 42 -21.10 -4.21 9.52
N LEU A 43 -21.60 -3.00 9.81
CA LEU A 43 -22.99 -2.80 10.23
C LEU A 43 -23.98 -3.23 9.16
N TYR A 44 -23.71 -2.90 7.89
CA TYR A 44 -24.54 -3.32 6.76
C TYR A 44 -24.65 -4.85 6.66
N HIS A 45 -23.60 -5.57 7.03
CA HIS A 45 -23.58 -7.03 7.12
C HIS A 45 -24.10 -7.60 8.46
N GLY A 46 -24.66 -6.76 9.35
CA GLY A 46 -25.18 -7.19 10.65
C GLY A 46 -24.10 -7.56 11.68
N GLN A 47 -22.83 -7.24 11.41
CA GLN A 47 -21.71 -7.62 12.26
C GLN A 47 -21.34 -6.52 13.26
N PHE A 48 -22.23 -6.31 14.22
CA PHE A 48 -22.11 -5.20 15.18
C PHE A 48 -20.79 -5.19 15.97
N ARG A 49 -20.29 -6.36 16.37
CA ARG A 49 -19.00 -6.48 17.10
C ARG A 49 -17.80 -5.97 16.28
N HIS A 50 -17.76 -6.28 14.98
CA HIS A 50 -16.69 -5.81 14.10
C HIS A 50 -16.83 -4.31 13.82
N ALA A 51 -18.05 -3.83 13.59
CA ALA A 51 -18.30 -2.40 13.43
C ALA A 51 -17.84 -1.58 14.64
N LEU A 52 -18.20 -2.00 15.85
CA LEU A 52 -17.79 -1.31 17.07
C LEU A 52 -16.27 -1.29 17.25
N THR A 53 -15.62 -2.45 17.10
CA THR A 53 -14.16 -2.52 17.25
C THR A 53 -13.45 -1.66 16.20
N THR A 54 -13.89 -1.66 14.94
CA THR A 54 -13.39 -0.77 13.90
C THR A 54 -13.63 0.70 14.24
N GLY A 55 -14.82 1.07 14.71
CA GLY A 55 -15.13 2.44 15.13
C GLY A 55 -14.22 2.94 16.25
N PHE A 56 -14.05 2.14 17.31
CA PHE A 56 -13.17 2.49 18.43
C PHE A 56 -11.71 2.64 18.01
N VAL A 57 -11.19 1.73 17.19
CA VAL A 57 -9.81 1.84 16.69
C VAL A 57 -9.66 3.08 15.80
N GLY A 58 -10.64 3.37 14.95
CA GLY A 58 -10.63 4.57 14.11
C GLY A 58 -10.57 5.86 14.91
N VAL A 59 -11.44 6.00 15.91
CA VAL A 59 -11.44 7.16 16.82
C VAL A 59 -10.12 7.27 17.56
N GLY A 60 -9.59 6.16 18.08
CA GLY A 60 -8.29 6.13 18.76
C GLY A 60 -7.14 6.58 17.87
N LEU A 61 -7.12 6.13 16.62
CA LEU A 61 -6.10 6.49 15.62
C LEU A 61 -6.15 7.96 15.20
N VAL A 62 -7.36 8.50 15.01
CA VAL A 62 -7.55 9.94 14.73
C VAL A 62 -7.14 10.78 15.94
N GLY A 63 -7.54 10.38 17.15
CA GLY A 63 -7.13 11.04 18.39
C GLY A 63 -5.62 11.03 18.59
N PHE A 64 -4.96 9.91 18.26
CA PHE A 64 -3.50 9.81 18.28
C PHE A 64 -2.84 10.79 17.30
N CYS A 65 -3.31 10.87 16.04
CA CYS A 65 -2.78 11.82 15.06
C CYS A 65 -3.03 13.28 15.49
N TRP A 66 -4.18 13.56 16.10
CA TRP A 66 -4.49 14.87 16.66
C TRP A 66 -3.50 15.28 17.75
N ILE A 67 -3.24 14.39 18.72
CA ILE A 67 -2.26 14.61 19.80
C ILE A 67 -0.85 14.83 19.23
N LEU A 68 -0.44 14.05 18.22
CA LEU A 68 0.83 14.28 17.53
C LEU A 68 0.88 15.64 16.83
N GLY A 69 -0.24 16.09 16.25
CA GLY A 69 -0.34 17.41 15.63
C GLY A 69 -0.15 18.54 16.63
N LEU A 70 -0.74 18.40 17.82
CA LEU A 70 -0.60 19.35 18.91
C LEU A 70 0.82 19.38 19.50
N THR A 71 1.49 18.23 19.56
CA THR A 71 2.78 18.10 20.27
C THR A 71 4.00 18.26 19.37
N LEU A 72 3.96 17.72 18.14
CA LEU A 72 5.09 17.67 17.20
C LEU A 72 4.85 18.46 15.90
N GLY A 73 3.65 19.04 15.76
CA GLY A 73 3.23 19.85 14.62
C GLY A 73 2.54 19.06 13.52
N THR A 74 1.89 19.79 12.61
CA THR A 74 1.04 19.24 11.54
C THR A 74 1.75 18.21 10.66
N GLY A 75 3.04 18.43 10.35
CA GLY A 75 3.80 17.48 9.52
C GLY A 75 3.92 16.09 10.14
N ALA A 76 4.07 15.99 11.48
CA ALA A 76 4.14 14.70 12.18
C ALA A 76 2.77 14.01 12.19
N ALA A 77 1.68 14.76 12.38
CA ALA A 77 0.32 14.24 12.29
C ALA A 77 -0.02 13.70 10.91
N VAL A 78 0.30 14.44 9.84
CA VAL A 78 0.07 13.98 8.46
C VAL A 78 0.90 12.72 8.18
N PHE A 79 2.17 12.71 8.58
CA PHE A 79 3.04 11.56 8.38
C PHE A 79 2.53 10.30 9.12
N ALA A 80 2.12 10.44 10.39
CA ALA A 80 1.50 9.35 11.14
C ALA A 80 0.16 8.90 10.52
N GLY A 81 -0.63 9.85 10.04
CA GLY A 81 -1.85 9.61 9.28
C GLY A 81 -1.61 8.70 8.07
N LEU A 82 -0.61 9.04 7.25
CA LEU A 82 -0.25 8.27 6.06
C LEU A 82 0.33 6.88 6.37
N LEU A 83 1.07 6.73 7.47
CA LEU A 83 1.73 5.47 7.84
C LEU A 83 0.87 4.51 8.65
N VAL A 84 -0.11 5.01 9.40
CA VAL A 84 -0.86 4.19 10.36
C VAL A 84 -2.35 4.25 10.07
N VAL A 85 -2.93 5.45 10.00
CA VAL A 85 -4.38 5.61 9.85
C VAL A 85 -4.83 5.16 8.47
N LEU A 86 -4.14 5.59 7.42
CA LEU A 86 -4.51 5.28 6.04
C LEU A 86 -4.40 3.78 5.73
N PRO A 87 -3.32 3.05 6.07
CA PRO A 87 -3.27 1.60 5.89
C PRO A 87 -4.36 0.88 6.68
N TRP A 88 -4.60 1.27 7.93
CA TRP A 88 -5.68 0.70 8.73
C TRP A 88 -7.05 0.94 8.10
N TRP A 89 -7.29 2.15 7.57
CA TRP A 89 -8.53 2.49 6.89
C TRP A 89 -8.74 1.63 5.65
N CYS A 90 -7.70 1.46 4.83
CA CYS A 90 -7.76 0.57 3.67
C CYS A 90 -8.03 -0.89 4.09
N LEU A 91 -7.42 -1.36 5.17
CA LEU A 91 -7.62 -2.72 5.68
C LEU A 91 -9.05 -2.96 6.15
N GLN A 92 -9.66 -2.02 6.86
CA GLN A 92 -11.05 -2.18 7.31
C GLN A 92 -12.05 -2.10 6.16
N VAL A 93 -11.82 -1.23 5.16
CA VAL A 93 -12.61 -1.23 3.91
C VAL A 93 -12.50 -2.59 3.23
N TYR A 94 -11.28 -3.11 3.06
CA TYR A 94 -11.05 -4.39 2.42
C TYR A 94 -11.72 -5.53 3.18
N ALA A 95 -11.58 -5.58 4.50
CA ALA A 95 -12.22 -6.59 5.35
C ALA A 95 -13.76 -6.54 5.25
N SER A 96 -14.36 -5.36 5.09
CA SER A 96 -15.81 -5.20 4.98
C SER A 96 -16.42 -5.77 3.70
N THR A 97 -15.60 -6.04 2.67
CA THR A 97 -16.06 -6.71 1.44
C THR A 97 -16.39 -8.18 1.66
N PHE A 98 -15.88 -8.81 2.72
CA PHE A 98 -16.06 -10.23 2.97
C PHE A 98 -17.21 -10.51 3.93
N TYR A 99 -18.07 -11.46 3.55
CA TYR A 99 -19.10 -12.00 4.43
C TYR A 99 -19.14 -13.55 4.35
N PRO A 100 -19.09 -14.27 5.49
CA PRO A 100 -18.80 -13.75 6.83
C PRO A 100 -17.38 -13.16 6.91
N THR A 101 -17.18 -12.17 7.78
CA THR A 101 -15.90 -11.47 7.88
C THR A 101 -14.88 -12.35 8.61
N SER A 102 -13.70 -12.49 8.01
CA SER A 102 -12.58 -13.15 8.64
C SER A 102 -11.88 -12.22 9.64
N GLY A 103 -11.25 -12.77 10.68
CA GLY A 103 -10.54 -11.96 11.68
C GLY A 103 -9.46 -11.06 11.07
N PHE A 104 -8.98 -10.09 11.87
CA PHE A 104 -7.94 -9.14 11.45
C PHE A 104 -6.71 -9.86 10.85
N TRP A 105 -6.23 -10.90 11.51
CA TRP A 105 -5.06 -11.66 11.07
C TRP A 105 -5.27 -12.37 9.73
N ASP A 106 -6.46 -12.88 9.47
CA ASP A 106 -6.77 -13.53 8.20
C ASP A 106 -6.84 -12.50 7.06
N THR A 107 -7.38 -11.32 7.33
CA THR A 107 -7.36 -10.19 6.40
C THR A 107 -5.92 -9.80 6.06
N CYS A 108 -5.07 -9.62 7.08
CA CYS A 108 -3.64 -9.33 6.89
C CYS A 108 -2.91 -10.43 6.11
N ARG A 109 -3.21 -11.70 6.40
CA ARG A 109 -2.61 -12.84 5.70
C ARG A 109 -3.02 -12.88 4.23
N ARG A 110 -4.26 -12.50 3.90
CA ARG A 110 -4.75 -12.35 2.52
C ARG A 110 -4.08 -11.18 1.80
N VAL A 111 -4.04 -10.01 2.44
CA VAL A 111 -3.35 -8.82 1.93
C VAL A 111 -1.90 -9.13 1.58
N TRP A 112 -1.20 -9.83 2.47
CA TRP A 112 0.18 -10.25 2.26
C TRP A 112 0.32 -11.28 1.13
N ARG A 113 -0.61 -12.23 1.00
CA ARG A 113 -0.57 -13.26 -0.05
C ARG A 113 -0.83 -12.66 -1.43
N GLU A 114 -1.77 -11.72 -1.53
CA GLU A 114 -2.21 -11.13 -2.78
C GLU A 114 -1.41 -9.88 -3.19
N ALA A 115 -0.37 -9.55 -2.41
CA ALA A 115 0.49 -8.39 -2.61
C ALA A 115 -0.25 -7.04 -2.61
N HIS A 116 -1.36 -6.94 -1.87
CA HIS A 116 -2.12 -5.69 -1.73
C HIS A 116 -1.34 -4.62 -0.96
N ASP A 117 -0.37 -5.03 -0.14
CA ASP A 117 0.63 -4.16 0.48
C ASP A 117 1.49 -3.42 -0.56
N ILE A 118 1.95 -4.12 -1.61
CA ILE A 118 2.73 -3.50 -2.69
C ILE A 118 1.84 -2.63 -3.57
N ARG A 119 0.60 -3.06 -3.83
CA ARG A 119 -0.37 -2.23 -4.54
C ARG A 119 -0.70 -0.96 -3.76
N TYR A 120 -0.81 -1.05 -2.43
CA TYR A 120 -1.00 0.11 -1.57
C TYR A 120 0.17 1.10 -1.72
N LEU A 121 1.42 0.63 -1.70
CA LEU A 121 2.58 1.48 -2.00
C LEU A 121 2.49 2.10 -3.41
N GLY A 122 1.99 1.36 -4.40
CA GLY A 122 1.72 1.88 -5.74
C GLY A 122 0.68 3.01 -5.74
N GLY A 123 -0.38 2.87 -4.94
CA GLY A 123 -1.38 3.91 -4.73
C GLY A 123 -0.80 5.16 -4.05
N LEU A 124 0.06 4.97 -3.05
CA LEU A 124 0.80 6.08 -2.44
C LEU A 124 1.71 6.80 -3.44
N PHE A 125 2.39 6.07 -4.33
CA PHE A 125 3.18 6.67 -5.41
C PHE A 125 2.33 7.52 -6.36
N PHE A 126 1.12 7.09 -6.70
CA PHE A 126 0.19 7.92 -7.48
C PHE A 126 -0.17 9.20 -6.73
N LEU A 127 -0.57 9.07 -5.46
CA LEU A 127 -0.91 10.23 -4.63
C LEU A 127 0.25 11.22 -4.58
N THR A 128 1.48 10.74 -4.33
CA THR A 128 2.69 11.58 -4.35
C THR A 128 2.90 12.24 -5.71
N GLY A 129 2.76 11.50 -6.82
CA GLY A 129 2.90 12.08 -8.17
C GLY A 129 1.90 13.20 -8.45
N PHE A 130 0.64 13.04 -8.04
CA PHE A 130 -0.37 14.11 -8.15
C PHE A 130 -0.05 15.31 -7.25
N MET A 131 0.40 15.06 -6.02
CA MET A 131 0.81 16.12 -5.11
C MET A 131 2.02 16.90 -5.65
N ASP A 132 3.00 16.23 -6.25
CA ASP A 132 4.15 16.87 -6.89
C ASP A 132 3.71 17.77 -8.05
N LEU A 133 2.82 17.28 -8.93
CA LEU A 133 2.24 18.08 -10.00
C LEU A 133 1.52 19.32 -9.45
N TYR A 134 0.70 19.15 -8.43
CA TYR A 134 0.00 20.26 -7.78
C TYR A 134 0.97 21.29 -7.20
N ILE A 135 2.00 20.86 -6.47
CA ILE A 135 2.99 21.75 -5.86
C ILE A 135 3.76 22.52 -6.94
N ILE A 136 4.16 21.85 -8.03
CA ILE A 136 4.87 22.47 -9.15
C ILE A 136 3.98 23.53 -9.82
N MET A 137 2.70 23.22 -10.06
CA MET A 137 1.75 24.16 -10.66
C MET A 137 1.45 25.35 -9.74
N ALA A 138 1.31 25.10 -8.43
CA ALA A 138 1.02 26.14 -7.45
C ALA A 138 2.25 27.01 -7.13
N ASN A 139 3.47 26.53 -7.34
CA ASN A 139 4.71 27.21 -7.02
C ASN A 139 5.71 27.15 -8.19
N PRO A 140 5.45 27.85 -9.31
CA PRO A 140 6.29 27.77 -10.50
C PRO A 140 7.74 28.22 -10.24
N GLU A 141 7.94 29.15 -9.31
CA GLU A 141 9.26 29.69 -8.92
C GLU A 141 10.08 28.73 -8.02
N TYR A 142 9.47 27.66 -7.50
CA TYR A 142 10.17 26.74 -6.59
C TYR A 142 11.28 25.97 -7.31
N ALA A 143 12.55 26.25 -6.99
CA ALA A 143 13.70 25.55 -7.57
C ALA A 143 14.10 24.33 -6.74
N LEU A 144 13.99 23.14 -7.34
CA LEU A 144 14.37 21.88 -6.70
C LEU A 144 15.90 21.81 -6.56
N THR A 145 16.39 21.54 -5.35
CA THR A 145 17.83 21.41 -5.10
C THR A 145 18.31 20.03 -5.51
N LEU A 146 19.17 19.99 -6.52
CA LEU A 146 19.77 18.80 -7.09
C LEU A 146 21.28 18.89 -6.91
N PHE A 147 21.86 17.98 -6.13
CA PHE A 147 23.29 17.93 -5.84
C PHE A 147 23.86 19.29 -5.44
N CYS A 148 23.20 19.95 -4.48
CA CYS A 148 23.56 21.29 -3.98
C CYS A 148 23.45 22.43 -5.00
N THR A 149 22.90 22.18 -6.19
CA THR A 149 22.64 23.17 -7.23
C THR A 149 21.13 23.37 -7.47
N LYS A 150 20.76 24.54 -8.00
CA LYS A 150 19.38 24.86 -8.39
C LYS A 150 19.35 25.08 -9.90
N PRO A 151 19.08 24.03 -10.71
CA PRO A 151 19.03 24.19 -12.16
C PRO A 151 17.89 25.13 -12.56
N ALA A 152 18.17 26.06 -13.46
CA ALA A 152 17.23 27.04 -13.97
C ALA A 152 16.85 26.75 -15.44
N GLY A 153 15.87 27.48 -15.97
CA GLY A 153 15.41 27.33 -17.36
C GLY A 153 14.87 25.93 -17.65
N LEU A 154 15.14 25.42 -18.86
CA LEU A 154 14.66 24.11 -19.31
C LEU A 154 15.14 22.96 -18.41
N ALA A 155 16.38 23.02 -17.93
CA ALA A 155 16.93 22.02 -17.02
C ALA A 155 16.17 21.99 -15.68
N GLY A 156 15.79 23.17 -15.16
CA GLY A 156 14.95 23.29 -13.97
C GLY A 156 13.55 22.73 -14.16
N ILE A 157 12.94 22.94 -15.33
CA ILE A 157 11.62 22.38 -15.67
C ILE A 157 11.68 20.85 -15.75
N LEU A 158 12.68 20.30 -16.46
CA LEU A 158 12.88 18.85 -16.58
C LEU A 158 13.16 18.21 -15.22
N ALA A 159 14.00 18.85 -14.39
CA ALA A 159 14.26 18.43 -13.03
C ALA A 159 12.99 18.33 -12.16
N LYS A 160 12.09 19.30 -12.28
CA LYS A 160 10.80 19.29 -11.57
C LYS A 160 9.87 18.21 -12.11
N ALA A 161 9.76 18.07 -13.43
CA ALA A 161 8.85 17.11 -14.07
C ALA A 161 9.27 15.65 -13.87
N GLN A 162 10.58 15.39 -13.69
CA GLN A 162 11.10 14.04 -13.50
C GLN A 162 10.43 13.30 -12.34
N SER A 163 10.28 13.96 -11.18
CA SER A 163 9.75 13.33 -9.96
C SER A 163 8.29 12.84 -10.11
N PRO A 164 7.30 13.68 -10.52
CA PRO A 164 5.93 13.23 -10.70
C PRO A 164 5.82 12.15 -11.79
N THR A 165 6.56 12.27 -12.90
CA THR A 165 6.52 11.25 -13.97
C THR A 165 6.99 9.89 -13.46
N LEU A 166 8.09 9.85 -12.71
CA LEU A 166 8.60 8.60 -12.14
C LEU A 166 7.67 8.05 -11.06
N HIS A 167 7.12 8.90 -10.19
CA HIS A 167 6.14 8.47 -9.20
C HIS A 167 4.91 7.83 -9.83
N LEU A 168 4.32 8.44 -10.87
CA LEU A 168 3.16 7.87 -11.57
C LEU A 168 3.51 6.55 -12.28
N ALA A 169 4.68 6.46 -12.92
CA ALA A 169 5.13 5.23 -13.59
C ALA A 169 5.38 4.09 -12.60
N ILE A 170 6.10 4.36 -11.51
CA ILE A 170 6.33 3.38 -10.43
C ILE A 170 5.00 2.97 -9.80
N GLY A 171 4.11 3.93 -9.52
CA GLY A 171 2.78 3.69 -8.97
C GLY A 171 1.96 2.73 -9.84
N TYR A 172 1.88 3.01 -11.14
CA TYR A 172 1.21 2.14 -12.11
C TYR A 172 1.81 0.73 -12.10
N GLY A 173 3.13 0.67 -12.17
CA GLY A 173 3.88 -0.57 -12.19
C GLY A 173 3.68 -1.42 -10.92
N PHE A 174 3.59 -0.79 -9.74
CA PHE A 174 3.34 -1.47 -8.46
C PHE A 174 1.89 -1.95 -8.33
N LEU A 175 0.90 -1.15 -8.76
CA LEU A 175 -0.51 -1.60 -8.81
C LEU A 175 -0.68 -2.84 -9.69
N ARG A 176 0.04 -2.87 -10.82
CA ARG A 176 0.04 -4.00 -11.77
C ARG A 176 1.09 -5.08 -11.45
N LEU A 177 1.88 -4.90 -10.38
CA LEU A 177 2.95 -5.81 -9.95
C LEU A 177 3.92 -6.19 -11.08
N ARG A 178 4.31 -5.22 -11.91
CA ARG A 178 5.20 -5.40 -13.06
C ARG A 178 6.68 -5.34 -12.65
N LEU A 179 7.49 -6.29 -13.14
CA LEU A 179 8.92 -6.37 -12.80
C LEU A 179 9.71 -5.13 -13.21
N TRP A 180 9.40 -4.49 -14.34
CA TRP A 180 10.08 -3.26 -14.76
C TRP A 180 9.94 -2.13 -13.74
N ALA A 181 8.84 -2.11 -12.98
CA ALA A 181 8.56 -1.10 -11.97
C ALA A 181 9.48 -1.23 -10.76
N LEU A 182 9.86 -2.45 -10.40
CA LEU A 182 10.85 -2.71 -9.36
C LEU A 182 12.20 -2.10 -9.74
N TRP A 183 12.66 -2.35 -10.97
CA TRP A 183 13.91 -1.78 -11.46
C TRP A 183 13.87 -0.26 -11.53
N LEU A 184 12.78 0.31 -12.07
CA LEU A 184 12.58 1.75 -12.10
C LEU A 184 12.59 2.36 -10.70
N TYR A 185 11.91 1.73 -9.74
CA TYR A 185 11.91 2.13 -8.34
C TYR A 185 13.31 2.10 -7.73
N LEU A 186 14.09 1.04 -7.96
CA LEU A 186 15.44 0.91 -7.39
C LEU A 186 16.40 1.97 -7.94
N VAL A 187 16.34 2.26 -9.24
CA VAL A 187 17.13 3.35 -9.86
C VAL A 187 16.72 4.69 -9.26
N TYR A 188 15.42 4.95 -9.15
CA TYR A 188 14.91 6.19 -8.58
C TYR A 188 15.24 6.35 -7.09
N ALA A 189 15.13 5.29 -6.30
CA ALA A 189 15.51 5.27 -4.90
C ALA A 189 17.02 5.49 -4.73
N GLY A 190 17.85 4.87 -5.56
CA GLY A 190 19.30 5.11 -5.60
C GLY A 190 19.63 6.57 -5.89
N PHE A 191 19.00 7.15 -6.92
CA PHE A 191 19.14 8.58 -7.22
C PHE A 191 18.73 9.47 -6.04
N GLY A 192 17.56 9.20 -5.43
CA GLY A 192 17.07 9.93 -4.27
C GLY A 192 18.02 9.85 -3.08
N LEU A 193 18.61 8.67 -2.82
CA LEU A 193 19.57 8.46 -1.74
C LEU A 193 20.87 9.23 -1.96
N ILE A 194 21.44 9.20 -3.17
CA ILE A 194 22.66 9.94 -3.51
C ILE A 194 22.38 11.44 -3.41
N ASN A 195 21.30 11.94 -4.02
CA ASN A 195 20.95 13.35 -3.98
C ASN A 195 20.71 13.84 -2.54
N ALA A 196 19.98 13.07 -1.73
CA ALA A 196 19.73 13.42 -0.33
C ALA A 196 21.02 13.38 0.51
N THR A 197 21.92 12.42 0.27
CA THR A 197 23.21 12.33 0.98
C THR A 197 24.12 13.51 0.62
N VAL A 198 24.25 13.83 -0.68
CA VAL A 198 25.04 14.98 -1.14
C VAL A 198 24.48 16.28 -0.58
N ASN A 199 23.15 16.46 -0.64
CA ASN A 199 22.51 17.63 -0.06
C ASN A 199 22.69 17.70 1.47
N PHE A 200 22.67 16.56 2.17
CA PHE A 200 22.95 16.48 3.61
C PHE A 200 24.39 16.89 3.92
N ALA A 201 25.36 16.48 3.09
CA ALA A 201 26.75 16.85 3.24
C ALA A 201 26.99 18.36 3.02
N CYS A 202 26.38 18.97 1.99
CA CYS A 202 26.58 20.40 1.70
C CYS A 202 25.81 21.33 2.65
N LEU A 203 24.54 21.02 2.92
CA LEU A 203 23.60 21.93 3.58
C LEU A 203 23.37 21.57 5.06
N GLY A 204 24.03 20.51 5.54
CA GLY A 204 23.92 20.04 6.93
C GLY A 204 22.60 19.33 7.26
N TYR A 205 22.37 19.21 8.57
CA TYR A 205 21.19 18.55 9.12
C TYR A 205 19.90 19.31 8.79
N GLY A 206 18.92 18.58 8.26
CA GLY A 206 17.56 19.08 8.08
C GLY A 206 16.55 18.00 8.42
N ARG A 207 15.61 18.30 9.33
CA ARG A 207 14.60 17.34 9.83
C ARG A 207 13.92 16.56 8.70
N ILE A 208 13.44 17.27 7.68
CA ILE A 208 12.74 16.68 6.53
C ILE A 208 13.64 15.74 5.74
N ARG A 209 14.90 16.13 5.52
CA ARG A 209 15.88 15.32 4.77
C ARG A 209 16.25 14.04 5.51
N THR A 210 16.41 14.11 6.83
CA THR A 210 16.67 12.94 7.68
C THR A 210 15.49 11.97 7.66
N VAL A 211 14.26 12.46 7.82
CA VAL A 211 13.05 11.63 7.72
C VAL A 211 12.93 10.99 6.34
N PHE A 212 13.17 11.76 5.28
CA PHE A 212 13.18 11.23 3.90
C PHE A 212 14.21 10.12 3.72
N LEU A 213 15.45 10.30 4.18
CA LEU A 213 16.51 9.27 4.08
C LEU A 213 16.12 7.98 4.81
N VAL A 214 15.69 8.09 6.07
CA VAL A 214 15.32 6.93 6.88
C VAL A 214 14.13 6.19 6.27
N THR A 215 13.10 6.92 5.85
CA THR A 215 11.91 6.31 5.24
C THR A 215 12.22 5.69 3.89
N LEU A 216 13.01 6.34 3.04
CA LEU A 216 13.45 5.80 1.76
C LEU A 216 14.20 4.47 1.94
N LEU A 217 15.12 4.40 2.90
CA LEU A 217 15.85 3.16 3.22
C LEU A 217 14.90 2.06 3.71
N ALA A 218 14.00 2.38 4.64
CA ALA A 218 13.04 1.41 5.18
C ALA A 218 12.10 0.85 4.09
N PHE A 219 11.51 1.73 3.26
CA PHE A 219 10.66 1.32 2.15
C PHE A 219 11.44 0.53 1.09
N THR A 220 12.68 0.92 0.79
CA THR A 220 13.52 0.21 -0.19
C THR A 220 13.84 -1.20 0.30
N ALA A 221 14.24 -1.34 1.56
CA ALA A 221 14.48 -2.65 2.17
C ALA A 221 13.21 -3.53 2.14
N TYR A 222 12.06 -2.94 2.46
CA TYR A 222 10.77 -3.62 2.40
C TYR A 222 10.39 -4.09 0.99
N VAL A 223 10.52 -3.23 -0.02
CA VAL A 223 10.22 -3.58 -1.42
C VAL A 223 11.16 -4.68 -1.93
N ILE A 224 12.46 -4.61 -1.59
CA ILE A 224 13.44 -5.65 -1.94
C ILE A 224 13.07 -6.98 -1.27
N TRP A 225 12.61 -6.95 -0.03
CA TRP A 225 12.13 -8.16 0.66
C TRP A 225 10.91 -8.76 -0.02
N ARG A 226 9.98 -7.92 -0.49
CA ARG A 226 8.76 -8.30 -1.21
C ARG A 226 8.93 -8.50 -2.72
N ARG A 227 10.16 -8.47 -3.24
CA ARG A 227 10.43 -8.56 -4.69
C ARG A 227 9.78 -9.76 -5.39
N ARG A 228 9.58 -10.89 -4.68
CA ARG A 228 8.96 -12.11 -5.22
C ARG A 228 7.56 -11.87 -5.81
N CYS A 229 6.82 -10.88 -5.30
CA CYS A 229 5.49 -10.50 -5.79
C CYS A 229 5.50 -10.05 -7.26
N PHE A 230 6.60 -9.44 -7.73
CA PHE A 230 6.74 -8.96 -9.11
C PHE A 230 7.07 -10.09 -10.11
N TYR A 231 7.68 -11.17 -9.63
CA TYR A 231 8.08 -12.32 -10.47
C TYR A 231 6.90 -13.27 -10.75
N GLN A 232 6.08 -13.54 -9.74
CA GLN A 232 5.00 -14.54 -9.82
C GLN A 232 3.94 -14.22 -10.89
N ILE A 233 3.69 -12.94 -11.17
CA ILE A 233 2.73 -12.50 -12.20
C ILE A 233 3.37 -12.46 -13.58
N SER A 234 4.67 -12.21 -13.64
CA SER A 234 5.40 -12.14 -14.91
C SER A 234 5.61 -13.55 -15.51
N HIS A 235 5.67 -14.59 -14.68
CA HIS A 235 5.87 -15.98 -15.10
C HIS A 235 4.87 -16.88 -14.36
N PRO A 236 3.60 -16.98 -14.82
CA PRO A 236 2.64 -17.90 -14.21
C PRO A 236 3.20 -19.33 -14.29
N PRO A 237 3.04 -20.16 -13.25
CA PRO A 237 3.46 -21.55 -13.31
C PRO A 237 2.79 -22.24 -14.51
N PRO A 238 3.48 -23.16 -15.21
CA PRO A 238 2.87 -23.91 -16.29
C PRO A 238 1.61 -24.59 -15.73
N ARG A 239 0.45 -24.29 -16.34
CA ARG A 239 -0.79 -25.01 -16.01
C ARG A 239 -0.54 -26.47 -16.38
N HIS A 240 -0.21 -27.31 -15.41
CA HIS A 240 -0.22 -28.75 -15.60
C HIS A 240 -1.63 -29.10 -16.09
N GLY A 241 -1.69 -29.53 -17.36
CA GLY A 241 -2.93 -29.76 -18.07
C GLY A 241 -3.86 -30.65 -17.26
N LEU A 242 -5.06 -30.16 -17.01
CA LEU A 242 -6.23 -31.01 -16.86
C LEU A 242 -6.31 -31.87 -18.13
N LYS A 243 -5.68 -33.05 -18.09
CA LYS A 243 -6.02 -34.14 -19.00
C LYS A 243 -7.43 -34.56 -18.60
N PHE A 244 -8.42 -34.04 -19.30
CA PHE A 244 -9.70 -34.72 -19.42
C PHE A 244 -9.40 -36.02 -20.17
N SER A 245 -9.43 -37.13 -19.44
CA SER A 245 -9.52 -38.47 -19.99
C SER A 245 -10.76 -39.14 -19.43
#